data_AF-A0A258Y3F3-F1
#
_entry.id   AF-A0A258Y3F3-F1
#
_cell.length_a   1.000
_cell.length_b   1.000
_cell.length_c   1.000
_cell.angle_alpha   90.00
_cell.angle_beta   90.00
_cell.angle_gamma   90.00
#
_symmetry.space_group_name_H-M   'P 1'
#
loop_
_entity.id
_entity.type
_entity.pdbx_description
1 polymer ?
#
loop_
_entity_poly.entity_id
_entity_poly.type
_entity_poly.pdbx_seq_one_letter_code
_entity_poly.pdbx_strand_id
1 'polypeptide(L)' 'KEGTVNPIVHYLNQRNRIWILKKYTPWYCIPTVIGYNFFYYTLIMGYFAIRRRPKKLMAIIKSIKDGINGSIKYD' A
#
# COMPACT_ATOMS: atom_id res chain seq x y z
N LYS A 1 1.29 -20.48 11.07
CA LYS A 1 0.61 -19.22 11.47
C LYS A 1 1.34 -18.05 10.82
N GLU A 2 0.67 -17.25 9.98
CA GLU A 2 1.24 -15.95 9.60
C GLU A 2 1.36 -15.10 10.87
N GLY A 3 2.49 -14.44 11.08
CA GLY A 3 2.82 -13.80 12.36
C GLY A 3 1.75 -12.82 12.86
N THR A 4 1.79 -12.54 14.16
CA THR A 4 0.77 -11.92 15.05
C THR A 4 0.06 -10.67 14.51
N VAL A 5 0.69 -9.88 13.65
CA VAL A 5 0.10 -8.66 13.08
C VAL A 5 -1.00 -8.99 12.07
N ASN A 6 -2.21 -8.50 12.34
CA ASN A 6 -3.40 -8.67 11.51
C ASN A 6 -3.18 -8.08 10.10
N PRO A 7 -3.44 -8.84 9.01
CA PRO A 7 -3.37 -8.36 7.63
C PRO A 7 -4.15 -7.05 7.36
N ILE A 8 -5.21 -6.79 8.13
CA ILE A 8 -6.01 -5.57 7.98
C ILE A 8 -5.21 -4.30 8.28
N VAL A 9 -4.22 -4.37 9.18
CA VAL A 9 -3.36 -3.23 9.51
C VAL A 9 -2.49 -2.85 8.31
N HIS A 10 -1.95 -3.86 7.60
CA HIS A 10 -1.21 -3.62 6.37
C HIS A 10 -2.10 -3.02 5.27
N TYR A 11 -3.35 -3.47 5.18
CA TYR A 11 -4.31 -2.90 4.24
C TYR A 11 -4.60 -1.42 4.54
N LEU A 12 -4.98 -1.10 5.79
CA LEU A 12 -5.34 0.25 6.20
C LEU A 12 -4.15 1.22 6.06
N ASN A 13 -2.96 0.80 6.49
CA ASN A 13 -1.76 1.63 6.43
C ASN A 13 -1.43 2.02 4.97
N GLN A 14 -1.46 1.06 4.05
CA GLN A 14 -1.08 1.34 2.66
C GLN A 14 -2.15 2.12 1.90
N ARG A 15 -3.43 1.82 2.13
CA ARG A 15 -4.52 2.61 1.55
C ARG A 15 -4.44 4.07 2.00
N ASN A 16 -4.23 4.31 3.30
CA ASN A 16 -4.14 5.66 3.87
C ASN A 16 -2.91 6.40 3.35
N ARG A 17 -1.76 5.73 3.23
CA ARG A 17 -0.55 6.31 2.64
C ARG A 17 -0.80 6.81 1.22
N ILE A 18 -1.44 6.01 0.36
CA ILE A 18 -1.75 6.40 -1.02
C ILE A 18 -2.69 7.61 -1.05
N TRP A 19 -3.70 7.63 -0.19
CA TRP A 19 -4.61 8.77 -0.11
C TRP A 19 -3.91 10.07 0.30
N ILE A 20 -3.03 10.02 1.31
CA ILE A 20 -2.23 11.18 1.74
C ILE A 20 -1.36 11.67 0.59
N LEU A 21 -0.69 10.75 -0.13
CA LEU A 21 0.14 11.12 -1.28
C LEU A 21 -0.69 11.75 -2.39
N LYS A 22 -1.88 11.23 -2.69
CA LYS A 22 -2.79 11.83 -3.69
C LYS A 22 -3.23 13.23 -3.29
N LYS A 23 -3.47 13.49 -2.00
CA LYS A 23 -4.02 14.76 -1.51
C LYS A 23 -2.98 15.85 -1.33
N TYR A 24 -1.77 15.52 -0.88
CA TYR A 24 -0.79 16.50 -0.41
C TYR A 24 0.47 16.59 -1.28
N THR A 25 0.63 15.75 -2.31
CA THR A 25 1.80 15.83 -3.20
C THR A 25 1.65 16.98 -4.19
N PRO A 26 2.58 17.95 -4.22
CA PRO A 26 2.60 18.97 -5.26
C PRO A 26 2.84 18.33 -6.64
N TRP A 27 2.27 18.91 -7.69
CA TRP A 27 2.29 18.33 -9.04
C TRP A 27 3.71 18.05 -9.56
N TYR A 28 4.68 18.91 -9.23
CA TYR A 28 6.08 18.77 -9.64
C TYR A 28 6.83 17.64 -8.90
N CYS A 29 6.34 17.20 -7.73
CA CYS A 29 6.91 16.08 -6.98
C CYS A 29 6.34 14.72 -7.39
N ILE A 30 5.29 14.68 -8.22
CA ILE A 30 4.64 13.45 -8.67
C ILE A 30 5.62 12.39 -9.19
N PRO A 31 6.56 12.67 -10.11
CA PRO A 31 7.43 11.63 -10.66
C PRO A 31 8.32 10.98 -9.59
N THR A 32 8.89 11.77 -8.68
CA THR A 32 9.71 11.28 -7.57
C THR A 32 8.86 10.46 -6.59
N VAL A 33 7.66 10.93 -6.27
CA VAL A 33 6.73 10.24 -5.36
C VAL A 33 6.29 8.89 -5.94
N ILE A 34 5.95 8.84 -7.23
CA ILE A 34 5.57 7.59 -7.91
C ILE A 34 6.76 6.62 -7.90
N GLY A 35 7.95 7.06 -8.33
CA GLY A 35 9.14 6.20 -8.39
C GLY A 35 9.52 5.61 -7.03
N TYR A 36 9.56 6.45 -5.99
CA TYR A 36 9.87 6.01 -4.64
C TYR A 36 8.84 4.99 -4.12
N ASN A 37 7.54 5.27 -4.26
CA ASN A 37 6.51 4.38 -3.74
C ASN A 37 6.41 3.08 -4.55
N PHE A 38 6.63 3.12 -5.87
CA PHE A 38 6.71 1.92 -6.70
C PHE A 38 7.80 0.97 -6.19
N PHE A 39 9.00 1.49 -5.94
CA PHE A 39 10.10 0.70 -5.41
C PHE A 39 9.80 0.16 -4.01
N TYR A 40 9.28 1.00 -3.11
CA TYR A 40 8.87 0.60 -1.76
C TYR A 40 7.83 -0.53 -1.76
N TYR A 41 6.77 -0.41 -2.58
CA TYR A 41 5.74 -1.44 -2.69
C TYR A 41 6.30 -2.74 -3.28
N THR A 42 7.16 -2.66 -4.28
CA THR A 42 7.81 -3.83 -4.90
C THR A 42 8.64 -4.60 -3.88
N LEU A 43 9.45 -3.90 -3.07
CA LEU A 43 10.25 -4.54 -2.02
C LEU A 43 9.39 -5.22 -0.94
N ILE A 44 8.31 -4.56 -0.51
CA ILE A 44 7.40 -5.13 0.49
C ILE A 44 6.67 -6.36 -0.04
N MET A 45 6.13 -6.28 -1.27
CA MET A 45 5.48 -7.42 -1.90
C MET A 45 6.46 -8.57 -2.10
N GLY A 46 7.69 -8.28 -2.56
CA GLY A 46 8.77 -9.26 -2.67
C GLY A 46 9.10 -9.93 -1.34
N TYR A 47 9.23 -9.14 -0.26
CA TYR A 47 9.46 -9.68 1.08
C TYR A 47 8.35 -10.65 1.53
N PHE A 48 7.07 -10.29 1.34
CA PHE A 48 5.95 -11.16 1.71
C PHE A 48 5.82 -12.39 0.80
N ALA A 49 6.16 -12.26 -0.48
CA ALA A 49 6.21 -13.37 -1.42
C ALA A 49 7.31 -14.38 -1.03
N ILE A 50 8.54 -13.92 -0.77
CA ILE A 50 9.67 -14.75 -0.33
C ILE A 50 9.34 -15.45 0.99
N ARG A 51 8.72 -14.73 1.94
CA ARG A 51 8.29 -15.28 3.24
C ARG A 51 7.05 -16.17 3.16
N ARG A 52 6.47 -16.39 1.97
CA ARG A 52 5.25 -17.17 1.73
C ARG A 52 4.09 -16.75 2.64
N ARG A 53 3.81 -15.45 2.72
CA ARG A 53 2.71 -14.85 3.51
C ARG A 53 1.59 -14.31 2.62
N PRO A 54 0.80 -15.20 1.98
CA PRO A 54 -0.16 -14.82 0.95
C PRO A 54 -1.28 -13.90 1.45
N LYS A 55 -1.72 -13.99 2.71
CA LYS A 55 -2.81 -13.10 3.18
C LYS A 55 -2.34 -11.67 3.34
N LYS A 56 -1.09 -11.46 3.77
CA LYS A 56 -0.48 -10.13 3.87
C LYS A 56 -0.19 -9.54 2.49
N LEU A 57 0.26 -10.38 1.55
CA LEU A 57 0.46 -9.99 0.16
C LEU A 57 -0.87 -9.54 -0.48
N MET A 58 -1.92 -10.34 -0.33
CA MET A 58 -3.23 -10.02 -0.89
C MET A 58 -3.84 -8.77 -0.26
N ALA A 59 -3.65 -8.56 1.05
CA ALA A 59 -4.05 -7.33 1.73
C ALA A 59 -3.36 -6.09 1.15
N ILE A 60 -2.06 -6.17 0.84
CA ILE A 60 -1.32 -5.06 0.22
C ILE A 60 -1.80 -4.81 -1.20
N ILE A 61 -1.92 -5.83 -2.04
CA ILE A 61 -2.40 -5.68 -3.42
C ILE A 61 -3.78 -5.03 -3.45
N LYS A 62 -4.69 -5.51 -2.58
CA LYS A 62 -6.04 -4.94 -2.44
C LYS A 62 -5.98 -3.48 -1.99
N SER A 63 -5.14 -3.16 -1.00
CA SER A 63 -5.01 -1.78 -0.51
C SER A 63 -4.44 -0.80 -1.54
N ILE A 64 -3.54 -1.27 -2.42
CA ILE A 64 -2.98 -0.46 -3.50
C ILE A 64 -4.06 -0.16 -4.53
N LYS A 65 -4.80 -1.20 -4.96
CA LYS A 65 -5.92 -1.05 -5.90
C LYS A 65 -6.99 -0.11 -5.34
N ASP A 66 -7.37 -0.30 -4.08
CA ASP A 66 -8.39 0.51 -3.41
C ASP A 66 -7.90 1.94 -3.14
N GLY A 67 -6.62 2.16 -2.82
CA GLY A 67 -6.06 3.49 -2.60
C GLY A 67 -5.94 4.31 -3.88
N ILE A 68 -5.66 3.65 -5.01
CA ILE A 68 -5.59 4.29 -6.33
C ILE A 68 -7.01 4.65 -6.81
N ASN A 69 -7.93 3.68 -6.82
CA ASN A 69 -9.28 3.84 -7.36
C ASN A 69 -10.26 4.53 -6.41
N GLY A 70 -10.07 4.38 -5.10
CA GLY A 70 -10.97 4.89 -4.08
C GLY A 70 -10.61 6.29 -3.59
N SER A 71 -11.63 7.04 -3.20
CA SER A 71 -11.54 8.04 -2.15
C SER A 71 -11.83 7.36 -0.81
N ILE A 72 -11.18 7.79 0.29
CA ILE A 72 -11.58 7.33 1.62
C ILE A 72 -12.99 7.87 1.86
N LYS A 73 -14.00 6.99 1.80
CA LYS A 73 -15.35 7.28 2.29
C LYS A 73 -15.37 7.00 3.79
N TYR A 74 -15.70 8.03 4.56
CA TYR A 74 -16.13 7.87 5.95
C TYR A 74 -17.65 7.76 5.87
N ASP A 75 -18.15 6.55 5.61
CA ASP A 75 -19.58 6.24 5.81
C ASP A 75 -19.81 5.96 7.30
#